data_AF-W2CGD7-F1
#
_entry.id   AF-W2CGD7-F1
#
_cell.length_a   1.000
_cell.length_b   1.000
_cell.length_c   1.000
_cell.angle_alpha   90.00
_cell.angle_beta   90.00
_cell.angle_gamma   90.00
#
_symmetry.space_group_name_H-M   'P 1'
#
loop_
_entity.id
_entity.type
_entity.pdbx_description
1 polymer ?
#
loop_
_entity_poly.entity_id
_entity_poly.type
_entity_poly.pdbx_seq_one_letter_code
_entity_poly.pdbx_strand_id
1 'polypeptide(L)'
;MKEGYETELVKTYGYMGIAFYNLELPYSAKAYLVKAASILVKEFFTQGTISHLLITVLWKLCEIELMIGRLVMYLNWRELLFIIAHNGQEIESKEFVEKDILFDGGWACHFAAVDLTRETISVLPDIFARCDMPISENYLKYALGYQESVDEKFVNLITDDWGKLLRQQPIHKQFLNPLNIAEEGQTTISTLAKGCRFTVRYENSVRSQLVAETFLATVETLLATFDTLELVVMSPEIQVEIAPTDEQSEMERGENENQYVFNVNYGTLDGETYWRCFAFFMAYFMSLNTVSSEDVIDLIAQRHEKEKIMDRIIALLELNNAVYNVLGDKFKYSIRQWENANDKTYVCKADTKGETLTDQNPHTEQRGVQTFSISSTMEWWDKAGWTGVCFMYDQRFATPPIVGLAFKNLEAGKRIIHEWKEKIAKGQSSVELHLIRGIDKQHPSWYRACVAPEIPLDHITEGQYIAVMCRKHTMTPNDTSNLDNFERVYSRFGNCQLVAVAIDDQMHVNMNIDFSEAIELKKVIITDAWKVSAHEPTGNALEWDDDPIIPESESISAPVIELMKNLREVHDKIEKRIF
;
A
#
# COMPACT_ATOMS: atom_id res chain seq x y z
N MET A 1 -10.72 -33.60 15.87
CA MET A 1 -9.35 -34.12 15.64
C MET A 1 -9.18 -35.40 16.44
N LYS A 2 -8.37 -36.37 15.96
CA LYS A 2 -7.94 -37.52 16.77
C LYS A 2 -6.92 -37.01 17.81
N GLU A 3 -7.05 -37.41 19.07
CA GLU A 3 -6.04 -37.15 20.12
C GLU A 3 -4.65 -37.57 19.61
N GLY A 4 -3.68 -36.66 19.67
CA GLY A 4 -2.28 -36.90 19.27
C GLY A 4 -1.71 -35.93 18.22
N TYR A 5 -2.54 -35.25 17.42
CA TYR A 5 -2.07 -34.30 16.37
C TYR A 5 -2.09 -32.82 16.78
N GLU A 6 -2.60 -32.49 17.96
CA GLU A 6 -2.75 -31.09 18.41
C GLU A 6 -1.40 -30.40 18.59
N THR A 7 -0.40 -31.10 19.13
CA THR A 7 0.97 -30.57 19.30
C THR A 7 1.65 -30.25 17.97
N GLU A 8 1.49 -31.10 16.95
CA GLU A 8 2.05 -30.85 15.62
C GLU A 8 1.36 -29.66 14.97
N LEU A 9 0.02 -29.58 15.07
CA LEU A 9 -0.75 -28.47 14.53
C LEU A 9 -0.36 -27.12 15.15
N VAL A 10 -0.20 -27.06 16.48
CA VAL A 10 0.25 -25.86 17.18
C VAL A 10 1.63 -25.42 16.70
N LYS A 11 2.57 -26.36 16.51
CA LYS A 11 3.91 -26.05 15.97
C LYS A 11 3.83 -25.53 14.55
N THR A 12 3.02 -26.16 13.69
CA THR A 12 2.82 -25.69 12.30
C THR A 12 2.29 -24.26 12.28
N TYR A 13 1.26 -23.95 13.08
CA TYR A 13 0.74 -22.59 13.20
C TYR A 13 1.79 -21.62 13.73
N GLY A 14 2.58 -22.01 14.73
CA GLY A 14 3.71 -21.21 15.21
C GLY A 14 4.72 -20.91 14.09
N TYR A 15 5.18 -21.93 13.36
CA TYR A 15 6.15 -21.75 12.27
C TYR A 15 5.61 -20.90 11.13
N MET A 16 4.35 -21.11 10.72
CA MET A 16 3.71 -20.26 9.72
C MET A 16 3.61 -18.80 10.19
N GLY A 17 3.22 -18.59 11.45
CA GLY A 17 3.16 -17.27 12.06
C GLY A 17 4.49 -16.53 11.99
N ILE A 18 5.58 -17.20 12.36
CA ILE A 18 6.94 -16.63 12.29
C ILE A 18 7.39 -16.38 10.85
N ALA A 19 7.09 -17.31 9.92
CA ALA A 19 7.46 -17.14 8.51
C ALA A 19 6.79 -15.90 7.89
N PHE A 20 5.47 -15.73 8.10
CA PHE A 20 4.75 -14.55 7.63
C PHE A 20 5.26 -13.26 8.28
N TYR A 21 5.57 -13.29 9.58
CA TYR A 21 6.11 -12.12 10.27
C TYR A 21 7.44 -11.67 9.65
N ASN A 22 8.33 -12.62 9.35
CA ASN A 22 9.62 -12.34 8.73
C ASN A 22 9.49 -11.85 7.29
N LEU A 23 8.36 -12.11 6.64
CA LEU A 23 8.02 -11.52 5.35
C LEU A 23 7.36 -10.14 5.51
N GLU A 24 7.29 -9.55 6.70
CA GLU A 24 6.57 -8.28 6.94
C GLU A 24 5.06 -8.38 6.62
N LEU A 25 4.45 -9.56 6.80
CA LEU A 25 3.02 -9.84 6.60
C LEU A 25 2.31 -10.10 7.94
N PRO A 26 2.04 -9.04 8.73
CA PRO A 26 1.68 -9.15 10.14
C PRO A 26 0.28 -9.74 10.39
N TYR A 27 -0.70 -9.55 9.52
CA TYR A 27 -2.07 -10.03 9.77
C TYR A 27 -2.19 -11.54 9.58
N SER A 28 -1.53 -12.11 8.58
CA SER A 28 -1.36 -13.55 8.38
C SER A 28 -0.56 -14.15 9.52
N ALA A 29 0.55 -13.51 9.89
CA ALA A 29 1.36 -13.93 11.03
C ALA A 29 0.51 -14.04 12.31
N LYS A 30 -0.23 -12.97 12.62
CA LYS A 30 -1.16 -12.91 13.74
C LYS A 30 -2.22 -14.00 13.63
N ALA A 31 -2.84 -14.19 12.46
CA ALA A 31 -3.91 -15.16 12.29
C ALA A 31 -3.48 -16.59 12.65
N TYR A 32 -2.29 -17.00 12.20
CA TYR A 32 -1.74 -18.31 12.55
C TYR A 32 -1.35 -18.41 14.03
N LEU A 33 -0.73 -17.36 14.60
CA LEU A 33 -0.37 -17.35 16.03
C LEU A 33 -1.59 -17.38 16.95
N VAL A 34 -2.67 -16.69 16.61
CA VAL A 34 -3.93 -16.73 17.36
C VAL A 34 -4.54 -18.13 17.34
N LYS A 35 -4.48 -18.85 16.22
CA LYS A 35 -4.92 -20.25 16.16
C LYS A 35 -4.08 -21.14 17.08
N ALA A 36 -2.76 -20.93 17.10
CA ALA A 36 -1.88 -21.65 18.03
C ALA A 36 -2.24 -21.33 19.50
N ALA A 37 -2.44 -20.06 19.82
CA ALA A 37 -2.86 -19.60 21.15
C ALA A 37 -4.21 -20.18 21.56
N SER A 38 -5.19 -20.25 20.67
CA SER A 38 -6.52 -20.80 20.95
C SER A 38 -6.48 -22.26 21.42
N ILE A 39 -5.58 -23.07 20.86
CA ILE A 39 -5.39 -24.45 21.29
C ILE A 39 -4.69 -24.49 22.66
N LEU A 40 -3.60 -23.74 22.82
CA LEU A 40 -2.79 -23.73 24.04
C LEU A 40 -3.53 -23.15 25.26
N VAL A 41 -4.36 -22.12 25.06
CA VAL A 41 -5.20 -21.53 26.12
C VAL A 41 -6.28 -22.50 26.58
N LYS A 42 -6.84 -23.30 25.65
CA LYS A 42 -7.80 -24.35 26.00
C LYS A 42 -7.15 -25.42 26.88
N GLU A 43 -5.91 -25.81 26.61
CA GLU A 43 -5.15 -26.72 27.49
C GLU A 43 -5.00 -26.14 28.90
N PHE A 44 -4.67 -24.85 29.02
CA PHE A 44 -4.61 -24.18 30.32
C PHE A 44 -5.95 -24.22 31.07
N PHE A 45 -7.06 -23.87 30.43
CA PHE A 45 -8.37 -23.88 31.09
C PHE A 45 -8.89 -25.27 31.44
N THR A 46 -8.50 -26.31 30.68
CA THR A 46 -9.02 -27.67 30.88
C THR A 46 -8.13 -28.53 31.78
N GLN A 47 -6.81 -28.34 31.72
CA GLN A 47 -5.82 -29.18 32.40
C GLN A 47 -5.04 -28.43 33.48
N GLY A 48 -5.13 -27.10 33.53
CA GLY A 48 -4.39 -26.25 34.49
C GLY A 48 -2.90 -26.12 34.18
N THR A 49 -2.43 -26.67 33.07
CA THR A 49 -1.02 -26.65 32.67
C THR A 49 -0.72 -25.46 31.77
N ILE A 50 0.29 -24.66 32.13
CA ILE A 50 0.75 -23.54 31.31
C ILE A 50 1.95 -24.01 30.48
N SER A 51 1.77 -24.04 29.16
CA SER A 51 2.85 -24.31 28.24
C SER A 51 3.72 -23.06 28.07
N HIS A 52 5.04 -23.17 28.19
CA HIS A 52 5.96 -22.06 27.86
C HIS A 52 5.74 -21.54 26.43
N LEU A 53 5.32 -22.41 25.51
CA LEU A 53 5.01 -22.02 24.14
C LEU A 53 3.86 -21.00 24.07
N LEU A 54 2.89 -21.07 24.97
CA LEU A 54 1.80 -20.08 25.03
C LEU A 54 2.35 -18.68 25.34
N ILE A 55 3.26 -18.58 26.31
CA ILE A 55 3.92 -17.32 26.67
C ILE A 55 4.72 -16.79 25.48
N THR A 56 5.45 -17.65 24.77
CA THR A 56 6.18 -17.27 23.55
C THR A 56 5.25 -16.74 22.45
N VAL A 57 4.12 -17.42 22.21
CA VAL A 57 3.12 -17.01 21.20
C VAL A 57 2.48 -15.68 21.57
N LEU A 58 2.08 -15.49 22.83
CA LEU A 58 1.50 -14.24 23.32
C LEU A 58 2.49 -13.07 23.22
N TRP A 59 3.76 -13.29 23.57
CA TRP A 59 4.81 -12.29 23.33
C TRP A 59 4.92 -11.91 21.86
N LYS A 60 4.83 -12.88 20.94
CA LYS A 60 4.91 -12.60 19.51
C LYS A 60 3.68 -11.84 18.99
N LEU A 61 2.50 -12.13 19.54
CA LEU A 61 1.29 -11.35 19.25
C LEU A 61 1.45 -9.89 19.71
N CYS A 62 1.95 -9.66 20.93
CA CYS A 62 2.28 -8.32 21.41
C CYS A 62 3.32 -7.62 20.51
N GLU A 63 4.34 -8.35 20.03
CA GLU A 63 5.37 -7.82 19.14
C GLU A 63 4.76 -7.34 17.83
N ILE A 64 3.88 -8.15 17.24
CA ILE A 64 3.16 -7.81 16.01
C ILE A 64 2.36 -6.54 16.22
N GLU A 65 1.54 -6.45 17.28
CA GLU A 65 0.72 -5.25 17.54
C GLU A 65 1.57 -4.00 17.77
N LEU A 66 2.73 -4.12 18.43
CA LEU A 66 3.69 -3.02 18.58
C LEU A 66 4.27 -2.60 17.23
N MET A 67 4.67 -3.55 16.37
CA MET A 67 5.23 -3.24 15.06
C MET A 67 4.21 -2.61 14.12
N ILE A 68 2.94 -2.99 14.19
CA ILE A 68 1.86 -2.37 13.41
C ILE A 68 1.18 -1.19 14.13
N GLY A 69 1.70 -0.79 15.31
CA GLY A 69 1.25 0.38 16.05
C GLY A 69 -0.13 0.30 16.70
N ARG A 70 -0.76 -0.88 16.83
CA ARG A 70 -2.14 -1.04 17.31
C ARG A 70 -2.24 -1.19 18.83
N LEU A 71 -2.34 -0.05 19.52
CA LEU A 71 -2.25 0.02 20.98
C LEU A 71 -3.35 -0.78 21.70
N VAL A 72 -4.61 -0.63 21.27
CA VAL A 72 -5.74 -1.25 21.99
C VAL A 72 -5.64 -2.78 21.94
N MET A 73 -5.29 -3.36 20.79
CA MET A 73 -5.11 -4.81 20.68
C MET A 73 -3.87 -5.29 21.42
N TYR A 74 -2.78 -4.53 21.42
CA TYR A 74 -1.62 -4.81 22.24
C TYR A 74 -1.99 -4.95 23.72
N LEU A 75 -2.78 -4.02 24.28
CA LEU A 75 -3.17 -4.06 25.68
C LEU A 75 -4.01 -5.30 26.02
N ASN A 76 -4.91 -5.73 25.13
CA ASN A 76 -5.68 -6.97 25.34
C ASN A 76 -4.77 -8.21 25.37
N TRP A 77 -3.83 -8.33 24.42
CA TRP A 77 -2.88 -9.45 24.41
C TRP A 77 -1.94 -9.42 25.61
N ARG A 78 -1.50 -8.22 26.01
CA ARG A 78 -0.61 -8.03 27.16
C ARG A 78 -1.31 -8.38 28.47
N GLU A 79 -2.56 -7.96 28.66
CA GLU A 79 -3.35 -8.33 29.84
C GLU A 79 -3.43 -9.86 30.00
N LEU A 80 -3.75 -10.58 28.91
CA LEU A 80 -3.74 -12.04 28.92
C LEU A 80 -2.34 -12.62 29.19
N LEU A 81 -1.30 -12.10 28.53
CA LEU A 81 0.09 -12.52 28.74
C LEU A 81 0.50 -12.42 30.21
N PHE A 82 0.18 -11.31 30.88
CA PHE A 82 0.52 -11.10 32.28
C PHE A 82 -0.25 -12.05 33.21
N ILE A 83 -1.53 -12.30 32.94
CA ILE A 83 -2.32 -13.29 33.68
C ILE A 83 -1.68 -14.68 33.55
N ILE A 84 -1.35 -15.10 32.32
CA ILE A 84 -0.73 -16.41 32.06
C ILE A 84 0.67 -16.49 32.68
N ALA A 85 1.52 -15.48 32.51
CA ALA A 85 2.87 -15.46 33.03
C ALA A 85 2.91 -15.46 34.57
N HIS A 86 1.98 -14.76 35.22
CA HIS A 86 1.84 -14.78 36.68
C HIS A 86 1.48 -16.17 37.19
N ASN A 87 0.46 -16.80 36.60
CA ASN A 87 0.06 -18.16 36.97
C ASN A 87 1.14 -19.20 36.63
N GLY A 88 1.93 -18.94 35.59
CA GLY A 88 3.06 -19.77 35.17
C GLY A 88 4.35 -19.54 35.95
N GLN A 89 4.37 -18.59 36.90
CA GLN A 89 5.56 -18.18 37.67
C GLN A 89 6.72 -17.64 36.81
N GLU A 90 6.44 -17.15 35.61
CA GLU A 90 7.43 -16.60 34.67
C GLU A 90 7.60 -15.08 34.77
N ILE A 91 6.67 -14.39 35.43
CA ILE A 91 6.59 -12.93 35.47
C ILE A 91 7.82 -12.26 36.11
N GLU A 92 8.49 -12.95 37.05
CA GLU A 92 9.70 -12.46 37.72
C GLU A 92 10.99 -12.95 37.03
N SER A 93 10.87 -13.74 35.95
CA SER A 93 12.05 -14.20 35.22
C SER A 93 12.76 -13.01 34.57
N LYS A 94 14.10 -13.06 34.57
CA LYS A 94 14.93 -12.00 33.98
C LYS A 94 14.55 -11.74 32.51
N GLU A 95 14.34 -12.80 31.74
CA GLU A 95 14.00 -12.72 30.33
C GLU A 95 12.64 -12.04 30.09
N PHE A 96 11.63 -12.34 30.92
CA PHE A 96 10.32 -11.72 30.84
C PHE A 96 10.40 -10.22 31.14
N VAL A 97 11.08 -9.85 32.24
CA VAL A 97 11.23 -8.45 32.67
C VAL A 97 12.00 -7.62 31.64
N GLU A 98 13.13 -8.13 31.14
CA GLU A 98 13.92 -7.44 30.11
C GLU A 98 13.11 -7.22 28.83
N LYS A 99 12.30 -8.21 28.43
CA LYS A 99 11.44 -8.11 27.25
C LYS A 99 10.29 -7.13 27.42
N ASP A 100 9.65 -7.09 28.58
CA ASP A 100 8.58 -6.13 28.87
C ASP A 100 9.09 -4.68 28.84
N ILE A 101 10.27 -4.43 29.44
CA ILE A 101 10.95 -3.14 29.39
C ILE A 101 11.20 -2.69 27.94
N LEU A 102 11.64 -3.60 27.06
CA LEU A 102 11.86 -3.28 25.65
C LEU A 102 10.57 -2.93 24.92
N PHE A 103 9.47 -3.61 25.24
CA PHE A 103 8.18 -3.39 24.58
C PHE A 103 7.56 -2.06 25.03
N ASP A 104 7.62 -1.75 26.32
CA ASP A 104 7.22 -0.45 26.85
C ASP A 104 8.08 0.70 26.25
N GLY A 105 9.39 0.50 26.16
CA GLY A 105 10.29 1.43 25.46
C GLY A 105 9.94 1.62 23.97
N GLY A 106 9.50 0.55 23.30
CA GLY A 106 9.00 0.61 21.92
C GLY A 106 7.73 1.46 21.78
N TRP A 107 6.80 1.36 22.73
CA TRP A 107 5.62 2.24 22.76
C TRP A 107 5.99 3.70 23.03
N ALA A 108 6.90 3.96 23.97
CA ALA A 108 7.43 5.30 24.17
C ALA A 108 8.05 5.89 22.89
N CYS A 109 8.71 5.06 22.06
CA CYS A 109 9.20 5.47 20.75
C CYS A 109 8.06 5.86 19.79
N HIS A 110 6.97 5.08 19.70
CA HIS A 110 5.77 5.47 18.94
C HIS A 110 5.25 6.83 19.39
N PHE A 111 5.09 7.06 20.69
CA PHE A 111 4.59 8.32 21.23
C PHE A 111 5.54 9.50 20.96
N ALA A 112 6.84 9.26 20.87
CA ALA A 112 7.81 10.30 20.55
C ALA A 112 7.70 10.83 19.12
N ALA A 113 7.05 10.08 18.23
CA ALA A 113 6.96 10.35 16.81
C ALA A 113 5.60 10.88 16.33
N VAL A 114 4.68 11.22 17.24
CA VAL A 114 3.31 11.65 16.90
C VAL A 114 2.95 13.04 17.42
N ASP A 115 1.88 13.60 16.87
CA ASP A 115 1.26 14.83 17.39
C ASP A 115 0.61 14.57 18.77
N LEU A 116 1.25 15.10 19.81
CA LEU A 116 0.83 14.98 21.22
C LEU A 116 -0.43 15.79 21.56
N THR A 117 -0.90 16.67 20.66
CA THR A 117 -2.11 17.47 20.88
C THR A 117 -3.40 16.66 20.73
N ARG A 118 -3.31 15.42 20.23
CA ARG A 118 -4.45 14.50 20.12
C ARG A 118 -5.06 14.21 21.48
N GLU A 119 -6.37 14.40 21.60
CA GLU A 119 -7.11 14.17 22.84
C GLU A 119 -6.90 12.75 23.40
N THR A 120 -6.84 11.75 22.52
CA THR A 120 -6.58 10.34 22.89
C THR A 120 -5.30 10.14 23.69
N ILE A 121 -4.28 10.97 23.48
CA ILE A 121 -2.97 10.82 24.15
C ILE A 121 -3.07 11.29 25.60
N SER A 122 -3.96 12.25 25.88
CA SER A 122 -4.09 12.86 27.21
C SER A 122 -4.58 11.90 28.29
N VAL A 123 -5.28 10.81 27.92
CA VAL A 123 -5.81 9.80 28.85
C VAL A 123 -4.86 8.63 29.07
N LEU A 124 -3.83 8.48 28.24
CA LEU A 124 -2.94 7.32 28.24
C LEU A 124 -2.06 7.17 29.50
N PRO A 125 -1.55 8.25 30.15
CA PRO A 125 -0.63 8.07 31.27
C PRO A 125 -1.19 7.21 32.40
N ASP A 126 -2.42 7.44 32.84
CA ASP A 126 -3.03 6.65 33.92
C ASP A 126 -3.42 5.25 33.47
N ILE A 127 -3.73 5.05 32.18
CA ILE A 127 -3.91 3.71 31.59
C ILE A 127 -2.59 2.94 31.65
N PHE A 128 -1.46 3.55 31.26
CA PHE A 128 -0.14 2.92 31.30
C PHE A 128 0.34 2.63 32.72
N ALA A 129 0.06 3.51 33.67
CA ALA A 129 0.33 3.26 35.08
C ALA A 129 -0.35 1.97 35.56
N ARG A 130 -1.62 1.74 35.18
CA ARG A 130 -2.36 0.52 35.54
C ARG A 130 -1.92 -0.71 34.75
N CYS A 131 -1.43 -0.52 33.54
CA CYS A 131 -0.91 -1.59 32.74
C CYS A 131 0.55 -1.91 33.09
N ASP A 132 1.13 -1.32 34.13
CA ASP A 132 2.55 -1.49 34.49
C ASP A 132 3.50 -1.19 33.31
N MET A 133 3.27 -0.07 32.60
CA MET A 133 4.08 0.43 31.49
C MET A 133 4.76 1.76 31.87
N PRO A 134 5.74 1.74 32.79
CA PRO A 134 6.28 2.93 33.42
C PRO A 134 7.08 3.84 32.46
N ILE A 135 7.72 3.31 31.41
CA ILE A 135 8.47 4.12 30.44
C ILE A 135 7.50 4.96 29.62
N SER A 136 6.46 4.35 29.05
CA SER A 136 5.44 5.06 28.25
C SER A 136 4.65 6.04 29.10
N GLU A 137 4.26 5.64 30.33
CA GLU A 137 3.60 6.53 31.30
C GLU A 137 4.43 7.79 31.55
N ASN A 138 5.68 7.61 32.01
CA ASN A 138 6.52 8.73 32.44
C ASN A 138 6.98 9.57 31.25
N TYR A 139 7.23 8.96 30.10
CA TYR A 139 7.52 9.68 28.88
C TYR A 139 6.36 10.58 28.47
N LEU A 140 5.12 10.08 28.47
CA LEU A 140 3.96 10.91 28.11
C LEU A 140 3.72 12.03 29.11
N LYS A 141 3.86 11.78 30.42
CA LYS A 141 3.77 12.85 31.44
C LYS A 141 4.80 13.95 31.17
N TYR A 142 6.06 13.57 30.88
CA TYR A 142 7.11 14.50 30.48
C TYR A 142 6.74 15.27 29.21
N ALA A 143 6.37 14.57 28.14
CA ALA A 143 6.13 15.11 26.81
C ALA A 143 4.89 16.02 26.75
N LEU A 144 3.87 15.75 27.58
CA LEU A 144 2.67 16.58 27.74
C LEU A 144 2.90 17.81 28.65
N GLY A 145 4.07 17.91 29.30
CA GLY A 145 4.47 19.06 30.13
C GLY A 145 4.18 18.91 31.64
N TYR A 146 3.92 17.70 32.13
CA TYR A 146 3.64 17.39 33.54
C TYR A 146 4.86 16.75 34.21
N GLN A 147 6.03 17.38 34.08
CA GLN A 147 7.30 16.88 34.63
C GLN A 147 7.25 16.68 36.15
N GLU A 148 6.46 17.49 36.85
CA GLU A 148 6.17 17.36 38.28
C GLU A 148 5.49 16.04 38.67
N SER A 149 4.88 15.33 37.71
CA SER A 149 4.19 14.06 37.90
C SER A 149 5.00 12.85 37.43
N VAL A 150 6.22 13.06 36.93
CA VAL A 150 7.16 12.00 36.51
C VAL A 150 7.83 11.41 37.75
N ASP A 151 7.92 10.08 37.82
CA ASP A 151 8.59 9.37 38.92
C ASP A 151 10.09 9.77 38.97
N GLU A 152 10.58 10.06 40.19
CA GLU A 152 11.97 10.46 40.47
C GLU A 152 13.01 9.55 39.83
N LYS A 153 12.72 8.25 39.69
CA LYS A 153 13.61 7.28 39.04
C LYS A 153 13.85 7.61 37.56
N PHE A 154 12.86 8.18 36.88
CA PHE A 154 12.92 8.58 35.48
C PHE A 154 13.41 10.01 35.30
N VAL A 155 13.23 10.88 36.29
CA VAL A 155 13.75 12.27 36.25
C VAL A 155 15.26 12.29 36.00
N ASN A 156 16.00 11.37 36.64
CA ASN A 156 17.45 11.27 36.47
C ASN A 156 17.89 10.76 35.08
N LEU A 157 16.98 10.18 34.30
CA LEU A 157 17.24 9.74 32.92
C LEU A 157 17.06 10.89 31.91
N ILE A 158 16.42 11.99 32.33
CA ILE A 158 16.20 13.20 31.52
C ILE A 158 17.43 14.11 31.66
N THR A 159 18.61 13.64 31.23
CA THR A 159 19.82 14.48 31.15
C THR A 159 19.84 15.32 29.88
N ASP A 160 19.13 14.86 28.85
CA ASP A 160 18.92 15.48 27.54
C ASP A 160 17.41 15.48 27.21
N ASP A 161 17.03 16.08 26.08
CA ASP A 161 15.65 15.97 25.53
C ASP A 161 15.30 14.48 25.30
N TRP A 162 14.44 13.94 26.17
CA TRP A 162 14.05 12.53 26.14
C TRP A 162 13.35 12.17 24.83
N GLY A 163 12.54 13.09 24.29
CA GLY A 163 11.88 12.90 23.00
C GLY A 163 12.88 12.76 21.86
N LYS A 164 13.93 13.60 21.84
CA LYS A 164 15.02 13.49 20.86
C LYS A 164 15.73 12.13 20.94
N LEU A 165 16.03 11.65 22.14
CA LEU A 165 16.67 10.34 22.33
C LEU A 165 15.79 9.17 21.83
N LEU A 166 14.49 9.23 22.09
CA LEU A 166 13.53 8.21 21.63
C LEU A 166 13.34 8.23 20.11
N ARG A 167 13.34 9.41 19.47
CA ARG A 167 13.28 9.53 18.00
C ARG A 167 14.53 9.01 17.28
N GLN A 168 15.65 8.92 17.98
CA GLN A 168 16.90 8.37 17.45
C GLN A 168 17.01 6.85 17.56
N GLN A 169 16.04 6.19 18.22
CA GLN A 169 16.08 4.74 18.40
C GLN A 169 15.94 4.00 17.06
N PRO A 170 16.67 2.89 16.85
CA PRO A 170 16.65 2.16 15.58
C PRO A 170 15.30 1.51 15.27
N ILE A 171 14.42 1.33 16.26
CA ILE A 171 13.09 0.72 16.08
C ILE A 171 12.18 1.50 15.13
N HIS A 172 12.41 2.81 14.94
CA HIS A 172 11.65 3.62 13.97
C HIS A 172 11.73 3.10 12.53
N LYS A 173 12.84 2.42 12.18
CA LYS A 173 13.02 1.78 10.87
C LYS A 173 12.39 0.39 10.77
N GLN A 174 11.85 -0.13 11.86
CA GLN A 174 11.29 -1.49 11.96
C GLN A 174 9.76 -1.48 12.08
N PHE A 175 9.15 -0.36 12.51
CA PHE A 175 7.70 -0.24 12.54
C PHE A 175 7.12 -0.47 11.14
N LEU A 176 6.09 -1.30 11.06
CA LEU A 176 5.39 -1.62 9.81
C LEU A 176 4.30 -0.60 9.51
N ASN A 177 3.72 0.01 10.54
CA ASN A 177 2.69 1.03 10.43
C ASN A 177 2.85 2.10 11.53
N PRO A 178 2.29 3.31 11.31
CA PRO A 178 2.25 4.35 12.33
C PRO A 178 1.32 3.97 13.51
N LEU A 179 1.45 4.70 14.61
CA LEU A 179 0.61 4.57 15.80
C LEU A 179 -0.89 4.64 15.47
N ASN A 180 -1.60 3.57 15.81
CA ASN A 180 -3.04 3.43 15.77
C ASN A 180 -3.60 3.26 17.19
N ILE A 181 -4.31 4.29 17.64
CA ILE A 181 -5.10 4.26 18.88
C ILE A 181 -6.56 4.25 18.46
N ALA A 182 -7.19 3.07 18.51
CA ALA A 182 -8.58 2.92 18.14
C ALA A 182 -9.52 3.58 19.16
N GLU A 183 -10.49 4.36 18.66
CA GLU A 183 -11.56 5.00 19.42
C GLU A 183 -12.93 4.49 18.96
N GLU A 184 -14.01 4.94 19.60
CA GLU A 184 -15.36 4.75 19.06
C GLU A 184 -15.51 5.53 17.73
N GLY A 185 -16.34 5.03 16.81
CA GLY A 185 -16.49 5.62 15.48
C GLY A 185 -15.64 4.92 14.41
N GLN A 186 -15.31 5.66 13.37
CA GLN A 186 -14.57 5.16 12.21
C GLN A 186 -13.08 4.99 12.51
N THR A 187 -12.51 3.86 12.11
CA THR A 187 -11.09 3.57 12.20
C THR A 187 -10.56 2.91 10.92
N THR A 188 -9.24 2.83 10.82
CA THR A 188 -8.54 2.29 9.65
C THR A 188 -7.37 1.42 10.08
N ILE A 189 -7.17 0.29 9.40
CA ILE A 189 -5.98 -0.54 9.51
C ILE A 189 -5.40 -0.80 8.12
N SER A 190 -4.09 -1.09 8.02
CA SER A 190 -3.47 -1.36 6.72
C SER A 190 -2.37 -2.40 6.79
N THR A 191 -2.07 -3.01 5.66
CA THR A 191 -0.86 -3.81 5.42
C THR A 191 -0.21 -3.42 4.10
N LEU A 192 1.09 -3.69 3.95
CA LEU A 192 1.82 -3.53 2.70
C LEU A 192 2.12 -4.92 2.16
N ALA A 193 1.66 -5.22 0.95
CA ALA A 193 1.93 -6.50 0.30
C ALA A 193 2.30 -6.27 -1.17
N LYS A 194 3.44 -6.80 -1.61
CA LYS A 194 3.94 -6.69 -2.99
C LYS A 194 3.94 -5.24 -3.53
N GLY A 195 4.37 -4.29 -2.71
CA GLY A 195 4.46 -2.87 -3.06
C GLY A 195 3.14 -2.09 -3.01
N CYS A 196 2.01 -2.77 -2.75
CA CYS A 196 0.69 -2.18 -2.65
C CYS A 196 0.22 -2.08 -1.21
N ARG A 197 -0.22 -0.88 -0.78
CA ARG A 197 -0.82 -0.67 0.54
C ARG A 197 -2.31 -1.00 0.48
N PHE A 198 -2.72 -2.01 1.24
CA PHE A 198 -4.15 -2.34 1.41
C PHE A 198 -4.64 -1.68 2.69
N THR A 199 -5.61 -0.78 2.56
CA THR A 199 -6.17 0.01 3.65
C THR A 199 -7.63 -0.38 3.85
N VAL A 200 -7.98 -0.85 5.05
CA VAL A 200 -9.35 -1.24 5.41
C VAL A 200 -9.91 -0.23 6.41
N ARG A 201 -11.01 0.42 6.02
CA ARG A 201 -11.77 1.35 6.85
C ARG A 201 -13.04 0.68 7.37
N TYR A 202 -13.40 0.91 8.64
CA TYR A 202 -14.59 0.31 9.24
C TYR A 202 -15.08 1.09 10.46
N GLU A 203 -16.35 0.91 10.81
CA GLU A 203 -16.91 1.35 12.09
C GLU A 203 -16.39 0.45 13.21
N ASN A 204 -15.69 1.03 14.19
CA ASN A 204 -14.95 0.30 15.19
C ASN A 204 -15.88 -0.50 16.11
N SER A 205 -15.77 -1.82 16.01
CA SER A 205 -16.42 -2.79 16.87
C SER A 205 -15.60 -4.07 16.85
N VAL A 206 -15.79 -4.96 17.83
CA VAL A 206 -15.15 -6.28 17.84
C VAL A 206 -15.39 -7.03 16.52
N ARG A 207 -16.63 -7.04 16.02
CA ARG A 207 -16.99 -7.79 14.80
C ARG A 207 -16.35 -7.17 13.55
N SER A 208 -16.46 -5.86 13.39
CA SER A 208 -15.88 -5.13 12.24
C SER A 208 -14.37 -5.30 12.19
N GLN A 209 -13.70 -5.18 13.35
CA GLN A 209 -12.27 -5.33 13.47
C GLN A 209 -11.82 -6.74 13.06
N LEU A 210 -12.51 -7.78 13.54
CA LEU A 210 -12.19 -9.16 13.21
C LEU A 210 -12.34 -9.46 11.71
N VAL A 211 -13.38 -8.91 11.06
CA VAL A 211 -13.53 -9.03 9.60
C VAL A 211 -12.43 -8.26 8.86
N ALA A 212 -12.06 -7.06 9.33
CA ALA A 212 -10.99 -6.26 8.75
C ALA A 212 -9.63 -6.97 8.81
N GLU A 213 -9.29 -7.53 9.99
CA GLU A 213 -8.06 -8.29 10.18
C GLU A 213 -8.04 -9.56 9.33
N THR A 214 -9.17 -10.27 9.25
CA THR A 214 -9.32 -11.45 8.40
C THR A 214 -9.15 -11.09 6.92
N PHE A 215 -9.71 -9.98 6.47
CA PHE A 215 -9.53 -9.48 5.10
C PHE A 215 -8.06 -9.23 4.77
N LEU A 216 -7.36 -8.47 5.62
CA LEU A 216 -5.93 -8.20 5.42
C LEU A 216 -5.09 -9.49 5.47
N ALA A 217 -5.36 -10.40 6.40
CA ALA A 217 -4.69 -11.70 6.46
C ALA A 217 -4.93 -12.53 5.18
N THR A 218 -6.12 -12.43 4.61
CA THR A 218 -6.47 -13.13 3.35
C THR A 218 -5.67 -12.56 2.17
N VAL A 219 -5.57 -11.23 2.07
CA VAL A 219 -4.78 -10.55 1.04
C VAL A 219 -3.29 -10.91 1.16
N GLU A 220 -2.73 -10.83 2.35
CA GLU A 220 -1.32 -11.18 2.59
C GLU A 220 -1.05 -12.66 2.27
N THR A 221 -1.93 -13.56 2.70
CA THR A 221 -1.81 -15.00 2.42
C THR A 221 -1.89 -15.29 0.92
N LEU A 222 -2.75 -14.57 0.20
CA LEU A 222 -2.86 -14.68 -1.26
C LEU A 222 -1.57 -14.21 -1.95
N LEU A 223 -1.08 -13.03 -1.59
CA LEU A 223 0.04 -12.38 -2.29
C LEU A 223 1.41 -12.97 -1.96
N ALA A 224 1.55 -13.60 -0.78
CA ALA A 224 2.80 -14.22 -0.35
C ALA A 224 3.25 -15.39 -1.23
N THR A 225 2.34 -16.02 -1.96
CA THR A 225 2.61 -17.24 -2.75
C THR A 225 2.95 -16.98 -4.21
N PHE A 226 2.89 -15.72 -4.64
CA PHE A 226 3.25 -15.31 -6.00
C PHE A 226 4.70 -14.86 -6.06
N ASP A 227 5.42 -15.26 -7.10
CA ASP A 227 6.76 -14.73 -7.35
C ASP A 227 6.66 -13.28 -7.85
N THR A 228 7.66 -12.47 -7.55
CA THR A 228 7.64 -11.01 -7.81
C THR A 228 7.41 -10.63 -9.28
N LEU A 229 7.93 -11.43 -10.22
CA LEU A 229 7.74 -11.18 -11.67
C LEU A 229 6.58 -11.99 -12.28
N GLU A 230 6.03 -12.95 -11.53
CA GLU A 230 4.88 -13.74 -11.97
C GLU A 230 3.59 -12.92 -11.82
N LEU A 231 3.49 -12.14 -10.74
CA LEU A 231 2.41 -11.19 -10.47
C LEU A 231 2.99 -9.86 -9.99
N VAL A 232 2.92 -8.85 -10.83
CA VAL A 232 3.35 -7.47 -10.53
C VAL A 232 2.12 -6.65 -10.16
N VAL A 233 2.09 -6.09 -8.95
CA VAL A 233 1.01 -5.18 -8.53
C VAL A 233 1.32 -3.77 -8.99
N MET A 234 0.41 -3.19 -9.78
CA MET A 234 0.58 -1.88 -10.40
C MET A 234 -0.04 -0.75 -9.58
N SER A 235 -1.08 -1.02 -8.81
CA SER A 235 -1.69 -0.01 -7.95
C SER A 235 -0.86 0.17 -6.67
N PRO A 236 -0.52 1.41 -6.27
CA PRO A 236 0.23 1.66 -5.04
C PRO A 236 -0.64 1.53 -3.78
N GLU A 237 -1.95 1.68 -3.92
CA GLU A 237 -2.91 1.61 -2.81
C GLU A 237 -4.24 1.00 -3.28
N ILE A 238 -4.83 0.18 -2.41
CA ILE A 238 -6.19 -0.35 -2.52
C ILE A 238 -6.93 -0.04 -1.23
N GLN A 239 -8.14 0.51 -1.35
CA GLN A 239 -8.99 0.88 -0.23
C GLN A 239 -10.22 -0.02 -0.18
N VAL A 240 -10.52 -0.52 1.02
CA VAL A 240 -11.68 -1.38 1.27
C VAL A 240 -12.45 -0.81 2.45
N GLU A 241 -13.75 -0.56 2.27
CA GLU A 241 -14.64 -0.18 3.35
C GLU A 241 -15.43 -1.40 3.80
N ILE A 242 -15.46 -1.69 5.10
CA ILE A 242 -16.36 -2.69 5.68
C ILE A 242 -17.58 -1.97 6.25
N ALA A 243 -18.72 -2.18 5.62
CA ALA A 243 -19.99 -1.58 5.99
C ALA A 243 -20.95 -2.64 6.56
N PRO A 244 -21.56 -2.42 7.74
CA PRO A 244 -22.57 -3.33 8.26
C PRO A 244 -23.83 -3.30 7.39
N THR A 245 -24.44 -4.47 7.16
CA THR A 245 -25.74 -4.59 6.49
C THR A 245 -26.62 -5.65 7.17
N ASP A 246 -27.94 -5.48 7.07
CA ASP A 246 -28.93 -6.51 7.45
C ASP A 246 -29.26 -7.45 6.28
N GLU A 247 -28.81 -7.12 5.06
CA GLU A 247 -29.01 -7.92 3.84
C GLU A 247 -27.98 -9.07 3.74
N GLN A 248 -27.84 -9.71 2.57
CA GLN A 248 -26.80 -10.72 2.38
C GLN A 248 -25.43 -10.05 2.22
N SER A 249 -24.38 -10.65 2.79
CA SER A 249 -23.03 -10.13 2.63
C SER A 249 -22.59 -10.19 1.16
N GLU A 250 -22.02 -9.09 0.69
CA GLU A 250 -21.56 -8.91 -0.69
C GLU A 250 -20.35 -7.99 -0.77
N MET A 251 -19.54 -8.19 -1.81
CA MET A 251 -18.42 -7.31 -2.16
C MET A 251 -18.78 -6.55 -3.42
N GLU A 252 -18.59 -5.24 -3.39
CA GLU A 252 -18.86 -4.34 -4.50
C GLU A 252 -17.63 -3.49 -4.81
N ARG A 253 -17.61 -2.92 -6.01
CA ARG A 253 -16.64 -1.88 -6.35
C ARG A 253 -17.11 -0.52 -5.83
N GLY A 254 -16.15 0.31 -5.41
CA GLY A 254 -16.36 1.70 -5.05
C GLY A 254 -16.34 2.64 -6.27
N GLU A 255 -15.97 3.91 -6.04
CA GLU A 255 -16.04 4.97 -7.06
C GLU A 255 -15.04 4.78 -8.22
N ASN A 256 -13.95 4.04 -7.97
CA ASN A 256 -12.89 3.74 -8.94
C ASN A 256 -12.34 2.31 -8.75
N GLU A 257 -11.41 1.90 -9.60
CA GLU A 257 -10.84 0.54 -9.64
C GLU A 257 -10.02 0.14 -8.40
N ASN A 258 -9.60 1.11 -7.58
CA ASN A 258 -8.80 0.87 -6.38
C ASN A 258 -9.65 0.87 -5.09
N GLN A 259 -10.97 1.00 -5.21
CA GLN A 259 -11.90 1.09 -4.09
C GLN A 259 -12.90 -0.05 -4.12
N TYR A 260 -13.16 -0.62 -2.94
CA TYR A 260 -14.11 -1.71 -2.75
C TYR A 260 -14.93 -1.49 -1.48
N VAL A 261 -16.17 -1.97 -1.49
CA VAL A 261 -17.05 -1.96 -0.32
C VAL A 261 -17.44 -3.41 -0.01
N PHE A 262 -17.12 -3.86 1.19
CA PHE A 262 -17.56 -5.14 1.73
C PHE A 262 -18.75 -4.90 2.65
N ASN A 263 -19.95 -5.11 2.12
CA ASN A 263 -21.18 -5.09 2.90
C ASN A 263 -21.27 -6.41 3.68
N VAL A 264 -21.26 -6.33 5.01
CA VAL A 264 -21.17 -7.50 5.89
C VAL A 264 -22.39 -7.63 6.79
N ASN A 265 -23.11 -8.73 6.62
CA ASN A 265 -24.04 -9.22 7.62
C ASN A 265 -23.33 -10.16 8.59
N TYR A 266 -22.99 -9.64 9.77
CA TYR A 266 -22.27 -10.41 10.78
C TYR A 266 -23.06 -11.60 11.33
N GLY A 267 -24.39 -11.61 11.18
CA GLY A 267 -25.24 -12.70 11.67
C GLY A 267 -25.21 -13.93 10.76
N THR A 268 -24.90 -13.76 9.48
CA THR A 268 -24.96 -14.82 8.46
C THR A 268 -23.65 -15.02 7.70
N LEU A 269 -22.59 -14.26 8.01
CA LEU A 269 -21.29 -14.41 7.35
C LEU A 269 -20.64 -15.75 7.71
N ASP A 270 -20.62 -16.67 6.75
CA ASP A 270 -19.92 -17.96 6.84
C ASP A 270 -18.73 -18.04 5.86
N GLY A 271 -17.99 -19.15 5.92
CA GLY A 271 -16.79 -19.37 5.11
C GLY A 271 -17.04 -19.33 3.60
N GLU A 272 -18.17 -19.88 3.15
CA GLU A 272 -18.54 -19.91 1.74
C GLU A 272 -18.91 -18.51 1.23
N THR A 273 -19.72 -17.79 2.00
CA THR A 273 -20.13 -16.41 1.68
C THR A 273 -18.93 -15.48 1.65
N TYR A 274 -18.04 -15.59 2.65
CA TYR A 274 -16.81 -14.81 2.68
C TYR A 274 -15.92 -15.12 1.48
N TRP A 275 -15.71 -16.41 1.15
CA TRP A 275 -14.94 -16.79 -0.03
C TRP A 275 -15.53 -16.22 -1.32
N ARG A 276 -16.85 -16.26 -1.49
CA ARG A 276 -17.53 -15.65 -2.66
C ARG A 276 -17.23 -14.15 -2.76
N CYS A 277 -17.33 -13.41 -1.65
CA CYS A 277 -17.04 -11.98 -1.60
C CYS A 277 -15.56 -11.69 -1.88
N PHE A 278 -14.66 -12.48 -1.30
CA PHE A 278 -13.23 -12.33 -1.51
C PHE A 278 -12.82 -12.72 -2.94
N ALA A 279 -13.44 -13.74 -3.54
CA ALA A 279 -13.20 -14.12 -4.92
C ALA A 279 -13.62 -13.02 -5.90
N PHE A 280 -14.72 -12.31 -5.62
CA PHE A 280 -15.09 -11.10 -6.35
C PHE A 280 -13.98 -10.05 -6.27
N PHE A 281 -13.54 -9.70 -5.05
CA PHE A 281 -12.43 -8.75 -4.86
C PHE A 281 -11.17 -9.19 -5.63
N MET A 282 -10.75 -10.44 -5.46
CA MET A 282 -9.56 -11.01 -6.09
C MET A 282 -9.64 -10.92 -7.62
N ALA A 283 -10.79 -11.25 -8.23
CA ALA A 283 -10.96 -11.20 -9.67
C ALA A 283 -10.78 -9.77 -10.23
N TYR A 284 -11.41 -8.78 -9.60
CA TYR A 284 -11.29 -7.38 -10.02
C TYR A 284 -9.89 -6.82 -9.72
N PHE A 285 -9.35 -7.06 -8.54
CA PHE A 285 -8.02 -6.62 -8.16
C PHE A 285 -6.97 -7.16 -9.11
N MET A 286 -6.97 -8.47 -9.40
CA MET A 286 -5.98 -9.05 -10.30
C MET A 286 -6.17 -8.57 -11.75
N SER A 287 -7.40 -8.33 -12.19
CA SER A 287 -7.65 -7.88 -13.57
C SER A 287 -7.31 -6.40 -13.81
N LEU A 288 -7.51 -5.54 -12.80
CA LEU A 288 -7.40 -4.08 -12.95
C LEU A 288 -6.09 -3.53 -12.36
N ASN A 289 -5.54 -4.19 -11.35
CA ASN A 289 -4.44 -3.65 -10.55
C ASN A 289 -3.15 -4.45 -10.66
N THR A 290 -3.11 -5.51 -11.46
CA THR A 290 -1.92 -6.35 -11.61
C THR A 290 -1.57 -6.63 -13.06
N VAL A 291 -0.30 -6.95 -13.31
CA VAL A 291 0.20 -7.50 -14.57
C VAL A 291 0.81 -8.86 -14.25
N SER A 292 0.36 -9.90 -14.92
CA SER A 292 0.82 -11.26 -14.71
C SER A 292 1.56 -11.81 -15.93
N SER A 293 2.49 -12.74 -15.70
CA SER A 293 3.21 -13.45 -16.77
C SER A 293 2.34 -14.49 -17.50
N GLU A 294 1.26 -14.90 -16.86
CA GLU A 294 0.29 -15.90 -17.33
C GLU A 294 -1.13 -15.38 -17.16
N ASP A 295 -2.11 -16.10 -17.72
CA ASP A 295 -3.51 -15.76 -17.48
C ASP A 295 -3.82 -15.87 -15.97
N VAL A 296 -4.53 -14.86 -15.45
CA VAL A 296 -4.84 -14.77 -14.01
C VAL A 296 -5.64 -15.99 -13.53
N ILE A 297 -6.56 -16.51 -14.34
CA ILE A 297 -7.40 -17.66 -13.98
C ILE A 297 -6.53 -18.91 -13.84
N ASP A 298 -5.63 -19.14 -14.79
CA ASP A 298 -4.71 -20.29 -14.77
C ASP A 298 -3.78 -20.23 -13.57
N LEU A 299 -3.26 -19.04 -13.26
CA LEU A 299 -2.37 -18.80 -12.15
C LEU A 299 -3.07 -19.05 -10.79
N ILE A 300 -4.32 -18.59 -10.62
CA ILE A 300 -5.13 -18.91 -9.44
C ILE A 300 -5.42 -20.41 -9.36
N ALA A 301 -5.81 -21.04 -10.47
CA ALA A 301 -6.13 -22.46 -10.51
C ALA A 301 -4.92 -23.32 -10.11
N GLN A 302 -3.74 -22.99 -10.64
CA GLN A 302 -2.49 -23.66 -10.31
C GLN A 302 -2.15 -23.51 -8.82
N ARG A 303 -2.33 -22.31 -8.24
CA ARG A 303 -2.12 -22.09 -6.81
C ARG A 303 -3.12 -22.83 -5.95
N HIS A 304 -4.38 -22.92 -6.35
CA HIS A 304 -5.34 -23.73 -5.63
C HIS A 304 -5.00 -25.22 -5.66
N GLU A 305 -4.60 -25.75 -6.83
CA GLU A 305 -4.24 -27.16 -6.98
C GLU A 305 -3.03 -27.54 -6.11
N LYS A 306 -1.96 -26.74 -6.18
CA LYS A 306 -0.68 -27.01 -5.50
C LYS A 306 -0.67 -26.62 -4.03
N GLU A 307 -1.30 -25.50 -3.67
CA GLU A 307 -1.13 -24.86 -2.36
C GLU A 307 -2.42 -24.71 -1.56
N LYS A 308 -3.55 -25.16 -2.11
CA LYS A 308 -4.86 -25.15 -1.43
C LYS A 308 -5.23 -23.76 -0.90
N ILE A 309 -4.98 -22.74 -1.71
CA ILE A 309 -5.16 -21.33 -1.32
C ILE A 309 -6.57 -21.03 -0.82
N MET A 310 -7.61 -21.54 -1.49
CA MET A 310 -9.01 -21.41 -1.08
C MET A 310 -9.26 -22.02 0.31
N ASP A 311 -8.73 -23.22 0.58
CA ASP A 311 -8.89 -23.88 1.88
C ASP A 311 -8.19 -23.09 2.99
N ARG A 312 -7.02 -22.51 2.70
CA ARG A 312 -6.30 -21.63 3.64
C ARG A 312 -7.10 -20.37 3.94
N ILE A 313 -7.70 -19.75 2.92
CA ILE A 313 -8.53 -18.54 3.05
C ILE A 313 -9.78 -18.82 3.87
N ILE A 314 -10.51 -19.90 3.56
CA ILE A 314 -11.68 -20.31 4.34
C ILE A 314 -11.28 -20.57 5.80
N ALA A 315 -10.16 -21.24 6.03
CA ALA A 315 -9.65 -21.46 7.37
C ALA A 315 -9.28 -20.16 8.08
N LEU A 316 -8.93 -19.08 7.39
CA LEU A 316 -8.66 -17.78 8.01
C LEU A 316 -9.93 -17.11 8.53
N LEU A 317 -11.11 -17.35 7.96
CA LEU A 317 -12.35 -16.82 8.55
C LEU A 317 -12.64 -17.38 9.95
N GLU A 318 -12.25 -18.64 10.19
CA GLU A 318 -12.30 -19.25 11.53
C GLU A 318 -11.39 -18.55 12.56
N LEU A 319 -10.55 -17.59 12.14
CA LEU A 319 -9.81 -16.70 13.03
C LEU A 319 -10.73 -15.99 14.03
N ASN A 320 -11.93 -15.58 13.60
CA ASN A 320 -12.87 -14.88 14.47
C ASN A 320 -13.19 -15.72 15.71
N ASN A 321 -13.48 -17.01 15.50
CA ASN A 321 -13.74 -17.97 16.56
C ASN A 321 -12.49 -18.18 17.44
N ALA A 322 -11.30 -18.25 16.83
CA ALA A 322 -10.05 -18.41 17.57
C ALA A 322 -9.76 -17.20 18.48
N VAL A 323 -10.00 -15.96 18.04
CA VAL A 323 -9.85 -14.78 18.89
C VAL A 323 -10.82 -14.84 20.07
N TYR A 324 -12.09 -15.16 19.84
CA TYR A 324 -13.08 -15.30 20.92
C TYR A 324 -12.70 -16.39 21.92
N ASN A 325 -12.13 -17.50 21.46
CA ASN A 325 -11.64 -18.56 22.34
C ASN A 325 -10.47 -18.13 23.22
N VAL A 326 -9.71 -17.11 22.83
CA VAL A 326 -8.54 -16.62 23.56
C VAL A 326 -8.85 -15.41 24.43
N LEU A 327 -9.49 -14.39 23.88
CA LEU A 327 -9.77 -13.10 24.54
C LEU A 327 -11.21 -12.96 25.05
N GLY A 328 -12.10 -13.90 24.71
CA GLY A 328 -13.53 -13.79 24.98
C GLY A 328 -14.27 -12.88 23.98
N ASP A 329 -15.58 -12.74 24.15
CA ASP A 329 -16.49 -11.97 23.29
C ASP A 329 -16.59 -10.47 23.64
N LYS A 330 -15.88 -10.03 24.68
CA LYS A 330 -15.97 -8.69 25.28
C LYS A 330 -14.61 -8.03 25.47
N PHE A 331 -13.60 -8.42 24.69
CA PHE A 331 -12.32 -7.73 24.71
C PHE A 331 -12.50 -6.27 24.26
N LYS A 332 -11.63 -5.40 24.75
CA LYS A 332 -11.77 -3.95 24.56
C LYS A 332 -11.34 -3.56 23.15
N TYR A 333 -12.18 -2.84 22.41
CA TYR A 333 -11.89 -2.42 21.02
C TYR A 333 -11.63 -0.92 20.89
N SER A 334 -11.91 -0.14 21.94
CA SER A 334 -11.64 1.29 22.02
C SER A 334 -10.75 1.59 23.23
N ILE A 335 -9.83 2.56 23.08
CA ILE A 335 -9.01 3.03 24.20
C ILE A 335 -9.86 3.60 25.33
N ARG A 336 -11.04 4.16 25.02
CA ARG A 336 -11.99 4.69 26.00
C ARG A 336 -12.50 3.63 26.98
N GLN A 337 -12.51 2.36 26.56
CA GLN A 337 -12.89 1.23 27.43
C GLN A 337 -11.79 0.82 28.42
N TRP A 338 -10.59 1.38 28.29
CA TRP A 338 -9.50 1.21 29.25
C TRP A 338 -9.49 2.31 30.32
N GLU A 339 -10.25 3.39 30.15
CA GLU A 339 -10.36 4.49 31.12
C GLU A 339 -11.15 4.06 32.37
N ASN A 340 -10.73 4.57 33.52
CA ASN A 340 -11.48 4.49 34.76
C ASN A 340 -11.99 5.87 35.17
N ALA A 341 -13.08 5.92 35.95
CA ALA A 341 -13.73 7.18 36.35
C ALA A 341 -12.82 8.16 37.15
N ASN A 342 -11.73 7.67 37.73
CA ASN A 342 -10.80 8.48 38.53
C ASN A 342 -9.51 8.84 37.78
N ASP A 343 -9.42 8.51 36.48
CA ASP A 343 -8.24 8.79 35.69
C ASP A 343 -8.03 10.29 35.50
N LYS A 344 -6.79 10.72 35.63
CA LYS A 344 -6.38 12.08 35.34
C LYS A 344 -6.19 12.25 33.84
N THR A 345 -6.68 13.38 33.33
CA THR A 345 -6.44 13.81 31.95
C THR A 345 -5.27 14.78 31.91
N TYR A 346 -4.28 14.46 31.07
CA TYR A 346 -3.05 15.21 30.89
C TYR A 346 -3.09 15.99 29.57
N VAL A 347 -3.83 17.10 29.53
CA VAL A 347 -3.92 17.92 28.30
C VAL A 347 -2.55 18.51 27.97
N CYS A 348 -2.12 18.39 26.72
CA CYS A 348 -0.81 18.89 26.26
C CYS A 348 -0.64 20.39 26.58
N LYS A 349 0.40 20.75 27.34
CA LYS A 349 0.69 22.15 27.72
C LYS A 349 1.42 22.95 26.63
N ALA A 350 1.86 22.31 25.54
CA ALA A 350 2.59 22.97 24.46
C ALA A 350 1.65 23.43 23.33
N ASP A 351 1.79 24.67 22.89
CA ASP A 351 0.98 25.29 21.81
C ASP A 351 1.41 24.88 20.39
N THR A 352 2.58 24.24 20.24
CA THR A 352 3.11 23.81 18.94
C THR A 352 2.74 22.37 18.63
N LYS A 353 2.03 22.15 17.51
CA LYS A 353 1.85 20.82 16.92
C LYS A 353 3.21 20.16 16.73
N GLY A 354 3.41 18.99 17.33
CA GLY A 354 4.63 18.21 17.11
C GLY A 354 4.73 17.76 15.65
N GLU A 355 5.93 17.75 15.09
CA GLU A 355 6.17 17.11 13.79
C GLU A 355 6.04 15.59 13.95
N THR A 356 5.11 14.99 13.20
CA THR A 356 4.96 13.54 13.11
C THR A 356 6.04 13.00 12.19
N LEU A 357 6.78 11.97 12.63
CA LEU A 357 7.75 11.32 11.76
C LEU A 357 7.01 10.56 10.64
N THR A 358 7.50 10.71 9.41
CA THR A 358 7.04 9.87 8.29
C THR A 358 7.51 8.43 8.47
N ASP A 359 6.87 7.49 7.77
CA ASP A 359 7.30 6.09 7.71
C ASP A 359 8.78 6.00 7.32
N GLN A 360 9.60 5.39 8.18
CA GLN A 360 11.03 5.22 7.98
C GLN A 360 11.42 3.79 7.61
N ASN A 361 10.45 2.87 7.59
CA ASN A 361 10.72 1.49 7.25
C ASN A 361 10.94 1.36 5.74
N PRO A 362 12.06 0.77 5.29
CA PRO A 362 12.29 0.53 3.87
C PRO A 362 11.30 -0.50 3.27
N HIS A 363 10.70 -1.36 4.11
CA HIS A 363 9.83 -2.48 3.74
C HIS A 363 10.48 -3.41 2.72
N THR A 364 11.69 -3.88 3.04
CA THR A 364 12.55 -4.58 2.07
C THR A 364 11.95 -5.88 1.57
N GLU A 365 11.15 -6.56 2.38
CA GLU A 365 10.51 -7.83 2.02
C GLU A 365 9.30 -7.63 1.11
N GLN A 366 8.66 -6.45 1.19
CA GLN A 366 7.43 -6.16 0.44
C GLN A 366 7.62 -5.22 -0.74
N ARG A 367 8.72 -4.48 -0.83
CA ARG A 367 9.04 -3.60 -1.97
C ARG A 367 10.05 -4.24 -2.93
N GLY A 368 9.73 -5.42 -3.45
CA GLY A 368 10.50 -6.03 -4.54
C GLY A 368 10.35 -5.31 -5.89
N VAL A 369 9.24 -4.58 -6.07
CA VAL A 369 8.95 -3.77 -7.26
C VAL A 369 8.62 -2.34 -6.84
N GLN A 370 9.19 -1.37 -7.53
CA GLN A 370 8.76 0.03 -7.49
C GLN A 370 7.86 0.32 -8.68
N THR A 371 6.64 0.82 -8.43
CA THR A 371 5.70 1.15 -9.49
C THR A 371 5.59 2.64 -9.72
N PHE A 372 5.66 3.05 -10.98
CA PHE A 372 5.46 4.43 -11.43
C PHE A 372 4.28 4.47 -12.38
N SER A 373 3.30 5.33 -12.09
CA SER A 373 2.10 5.51 -12.90
C SER A 373 1.86 6.99 -13.21
N ILE A 374 1.34 7.25 -14.40
CA ILE A 374 0.91 8.58 -14.82
C ILE A 374 -0.35 9.05 -14.10
N SER A 375 -1.16 8.17 -13.51
CA SER A 375 -2.37 8.58 -12.80
C SER A 375 -2.66 7.66 -11.62
N SER A 376 -3.37 8.16 -10.61
CA SER A 376 -3.83 7.35 -9.47
C SER A 376 -4.78 6.22 -9.90
N THR A 377 -5.48 6.38 -11.03
CA THR A 377 -6.31 5.35 -11.65
C THR A 377 -6.29 5.49 -13.17
N MET A 378 -6.26 4.38 -13.89
CA MET A 378 -6.28 4.32 -15.35
C MET A 378 -7.69 4.49 -15.92
N GLU A 379 -8.74 4.23 -15.14
CA GLU A 379 -10.13 4.47 -15.58
C GLU A 379 -10.37 5.93 -16.02
N TRP A 380 -9.62 6.89 -15.47
CA TRP A 380 -9.74 8.29 -15.87
C TRP A 380 -9.36 8.50 -17.34
N TRP A 381 -8.36 7.78 -17.84
CA TRP A 381 -7.95 7.86 -19.24
C TRP A 381 -9.00 7.31 -20.19
N ASP A 382 -9.62 6.18 -19.80
CA ASP A 382 -10.69 5.56 -20.58
C ASP A 382 -11.94 6.44 -20.59
N LYS A 383 -12.33 6.98 -19.42
CA LYS A 383 -13.45 7.94 -19.28
C LYS A 383 -13.18 9.26 -20.01
N ALA A 384 -11.94 9.72 -20.08
CA ALA A 384 -11.55 10.95 -20.76
C ALA A 384 -11.54 10.80 -22.29
N GLY A 385 -11.32 9.58 -22.80
CA GLY A 385 -11.25 9.32 -24.24
C GLY A 385 -10.11 10.10 -24.90
N TRP A 386 -8.90 9.95 -24.36
CA TRP A 386 -7.71 10.60 -24.94
C TRP A 386 -7.50 10.17 -26.40
N THR A 387 -7.36 11.15 -27.29
CA THR A 387 -7.34 10.96 -28.75
C THR A 387 -6.08 11.53 -29.40
N GLY A 388 -5.15 12.09 -28.61
CA GLY A 388 -3.85 12.52 -29.13
C GLY A 388 -3.34 13.83 -28.55
N VAL A 389 -2.38 14.42 -29.27
CA VAL A 389 -1.69 15.66 -28.90
C VAL A 389 -1.88 16.72 -29.97
N CYS A 390 -2.05 17.98 -29.58
CA CYS A 390 -1.97 19.12 -30.48
C CYS A 390 -0.93 20.13 -29.97
N PHE A 391 -0.35 20.89 -30.89
CA PHE A 391 0.66 21.90 -30.58
C PHE A 391 0.15 23.29 -30.92
N MET A 392 0.36 24.24 -30.02
CA MET A 392 -0.10 25.61 -30.17
C MET A 392 1.04 26.58 -29.92
N TYR A 393 1.01 27.69 -30.67
CA TYR A 393 2.06 28.69 -30.71
C TYR A 393 1.44 30.08 -30.75
N ASP A 394 2.14 31.07 -30.20
CA ASP A 394 1.84 32.45 -30.54
C ASP A 394 2.22 32.73 -32.00
N GLN A 395 1.55 33.70 -32.63
CA GLN A 395 1.76 34.03 -34.05
C GLN A 395 3.22 34.42 -34.38
N ARG A 396 4.01 34.82 -33.38
CA ARG A 396 5.40 35.26 -33.56
C ARG A 396 6.43 34.23 -33.11
N PHE A 397 6.01 33.05 -32.62
CA PHE A 397 6.89 32.07 -31.99
C PHE A 397 7.80 32.70 -30.92
N ALA A 398 7.27 33.68 -30.18
CA ALA A 398 7.95 34.45 -29.17
C ALA A 398 7.75 33.91 -27.75
N THR A 399 6.84 32.96 -27.55
CA THR A 399 6.60 32.30 -26.26
C THR A 399 6.87 30.80 -26.35
N PRO A 400 7.12 30.13 -25.20
CA PRO A 400 7.15 28.67 -25.15
C PRO A 400 5.91 28.05 -25.80
N PRO A 401 6.04 26.87 -26.44
CA PRO A 401 4.91 26.21 -27.07
C PRO A 401 3.97 25.64 -26.01
N ILE A 402 2.72 25.41 -26.40
CA ILE A 402 1.71 24.74 -25.56
C ILE A 402 1.38 23.39 -26.19
N VAL A 403 1.42 22.34 -25.38
CA VAL A 403 0.95 21.00 -25.72
C VAL A 403 -0.47 20.83 -25.18
N GLY A 404 -1.42 20.53 -26.05
CA GLY A 404 -2.77 20.13 -25.67
C GLY A 404 -2.93 18.61 -25.71
N LEU A 405 -3.33 18.00 -24.59
CA LEU A 405 -3.85 16.63 -24.59
C LEU A 405 -5.33 16.67 -24.99
N ALA A 406 -5.65 16.04 -26.12
CA ALA A 406 -6.99 16.08 -26.70
C ALA A 406 -7.89 14.99 -26.13
N PHE A 407 -8.98 15.39 -25.48
CA PHE A 407 -9.93 14.50 -24.82
C PHE A 407 -11.33 14.67 -25.38
N LYS A 408 -12.05 13.56 -25.58
CA LYS A 408 -13.48 13.57 -25.92
C LYS A 408 -14.31 14.08 -24.74
N ASN A 409 -13.90 13.76 -23.52
CA ASN A 409 -14.49 14.27 -22.29
C ASN A 409 -13.49 15.17 -21.56
N LEU A 410 -13.62 16.49 -21.78
CA LEU A 410 -12.71 17.49 -21.24
C LEU A 410 -12.64 17.48 -19.71
N GLU A 411 -13.78 17.34 -19.02
CA GLU A 411 -13.82 17.39 -17.55
C GLU A 411 -13.09 16.20 -16.93
N ALA A 412 -13.20 15.01 -17.52
CA ALA A 412 -12.40 13.86 -17.12
C ALA A 412 -10.90 14.09 -17.40
N GLY A 413 -10.55 14.68 -18.54
CA GLY A 413 -9.17 15.05 -18.88
C GLY A 413 -8.57 16.08 -17.91
N LYS A 414 -9.35 17.07 -17.48
CA LYS A 414 -8.93 18.08 -16.48
C LYS A 414 -8.57 17.45 -15.15
N ARG A 415 -9.27 16.39 -14.72
CA ARG A 415 -8.95 15.67 -13.47
C ARG A 415 -7.55 15.04 -13.49
N ILE A 416 -7.14 14.48 -14.63
CA ILE A 416 -5.80 13.91 -14.82
C ILE A 416 -4.72 15.01 -14.65
N ILE A 417 -4.91 16.14 -15.32
CA ILE A 417 -3.94 17.25 -15.24
C ILE A 417 -3.94 17.90 -13.86
N HIS A 418 -5.11 17.99 -13.22
CA HIS A 418 -5.23 18.49 -11.86
C HIS A 418 -4.39 17.65 -10.88
N GLU A 419 -4.44 16.32 -10.98
CA GLU A 419 -3.59 15.42 -10.17
C GLU A 419 -2.10 15.75 -10.36
N TRP A 420 -1.66 15.97 -11.60
CA TRP A 420 -0.27 16.33 -11.91
C TRP A 420 0.12 17.67 -11.31
N LYS A 421 -0.77 18.65 -11.40
CA LYS A 421 -0.57 19.98 -10.82
C LYS A 421 -0.41 19.91 -9.31
N GLU A 422 -1.20 19.08 -8.61
CA GLU A 422 -1.07 18.86 -7.18
C GLU A 422 0.25 18.16 -6.81
N LYS A 423 0.67 17.14 -7.57
CA LYS A 423 1.98 16.47 -7.38
C LYS A 423 3.13 17.46 -7.52
N ILE A 424 3.12 18.27 -8.58
CA ILE A 424 4.14 19.29 -8.83
C ILE A 424 4.16 20.33 -7.70
N ALA A 425 3.00 20.78 -7.21
CA ALA A 425 2.90 21.73 -6.10
C ALA A 425 3.49 21.18 -4.80
N LYS A 426 3.47 19.85 -4.60
CA LYS A 426 4.13 19.14 -3.49
C LYS A 426 5.61 18.85 -3.73
N GLY A 427 6.18 19.31 -4.84
CA GLY A 427 7.58 19.05 -5.22
C GLY A 427 7.84 17.63 -5.72
N GLN A 428 6.79 16.88 -6.06
CA GLN A 428 6.90 15.52 -6.57
C GLN A 428 7.05 15.51 -8.10
N SER A 429 7.74 14.49 -8.61
CA SER A 429 7.76 14.18 -10.04
C SER A 429 6.35 13.85 -10.54
N SER A 430 6.05 14.26 -11.77
CA SER A 430 4.74 14.04 -12.39
C SER A 430 4.86 13.19 -13.64
N VAL A 431 4.97 13.82 -14.81
CA VAL A 431 4.98 13.12 -16.10
C VAL A 431 5.95 13.78 -17.07
N GLU A 432 6.36 13.01 -18.08
CA GLU A 432 7.09 13.44 -19.26
C GLU A 432 6.34 12.98 -20.53
N LEU A 433 6.53 13.72 -21.62
CA LEU A 433 5.94 13.39 -22.92
C LEU A 433 7.02 12.91 -23.88
N HIS A 434 6.81 11.74 -24.46
CA HIS A 434 7.65 11.15 -25.48
C HIS A 434 6.96 11.25 -26.84
N LEU A 435 7.67 11.79 -27.83
CA LEU A 435 7.23 11.90 -29.21
C LEU A 435 8.22 11.09 -30.07
N ILE A 436 7.80 9.89 -30.51
CA ILE A 436 8.66 8.92 -31.19
C ILE A 436 8.35 8.89 -32.68
N ARG A 437 9.29 9.37 -33.50
CA ARG A 437 9.14 9.48 -34.96
C ARG A 437 9.50 8.17 -35.67
N GLY A 438 8.96 7.99 -36.88
CA GLY A 438 9.39 6.93 -37.78
C GLY A 438 9.08 5.53 -37.26
N ILE A 439 7.92 5.37 -36.63
CA ILE A 439 7.43 4.08 -36.13
C ILE A 439 6.92 3.16 -37.25
N ASP A 440 6.67 3.71 -38.45
CA ASP A 440 6.12 2.98 -39.59
C ASP A 440 6.85 3.40 -40.89
N LYS A 441 7.38 2.42 -41.64
CA LYS A 441 8.08 2.66 -42.92
C LYS A 441 7.17 3.08 -44.07
N GLN A 442 5.92 2.62 -44.09
CA GLN A 442 4.94 2.96 -45.12
C GLN A 442 4.36 4.37 -44.89
N HIS A 443 4.36 4.82 -43.64
CA HIS A 443 3.84 6.10 -43.20
C HIS A 443 4.88 6.90 -42.40
N PRO A 444 5.91 7.49 -43.05
CA PRO A 444 7.02 8.16 -42.35
C PRO A 444 6.65 9.36 -41.48
N SER A 445 5.47 9.97 -41.71
CA SER A 445 4.96 11.09 -40.92
C SER A 445 4.30 10.65 -39.62
N TRP A 446 4.00 9.35 -39.45
CA TRP A 446 3.38 8.83 -38.25
C TRP A 446 4.38 8.81 -37.09
N TYR A 447 3.88 9.12 -35.90
CA TYR A 447 4.69 9.15 -34.69
C TYR A 447 3.87 8.69 -33.49
N ARG A 448 4.55 8.21 -32.45
CA ARG A 448 3.91 7.85 -31.19
C ARG A 448 3.97 9.01 -30.22
N ALA A 449 2.83 9.39 -29.64
CA ALA A 449 2.79 10.18 -28.42
C ALA A 449 2.65 9.23 -27.23
N CYS A 450 3.54 9.32 -26.24
CA CYS A 450 3.49 8.53 -25.02
C CYS A 450 3.67 9.43 -23.80
N VAL A 451 2.67 9.43 -22.92
CA VAL A 451 2.76 10.07 -21.60
C VAL A 451 3.28 9.02 -20.63
N ALA A 452 4.43 9.29 -20.03
CA ALA A 452 5.11 8.40 -19.10
C ALA A 452 5.37 9.12 -17.77
N PRO A 453 5.47 8.40 -16.64
CA PRO A 453 5.86 9.02 -15.39
C PRO A 453 7.34 9.44 -15.46
N GLU A 454 7.68 10.55 -14.81
CA GLU A 454 9.08 10.90 -14.60
C GLU A 454 9.68 9.97 -13.53
N ILE A 455 10.71 9.20 -13.91
CA ILE A 455 11.34 8.21 -13.04
C ILE A 455 12.63 8.80 -12.46
N PRO A 456 12.72 9.04 -11.14
CA PRO A 456 13.93 9.52 -10.50
C PRO A 456 14.95 8.38 -10.38
N LEU A 457 15.76 8.19 -11.44
CA LEU A 457 16.68 7.04 -11.53
C LEU A 457 17.69 6.95 -10.37
N ASP A 458 18.01 8.09 -9.77
CA ASP A 458 18.89 8.24 -8.61
C ASP A 458 18.27 7.78 -7.28
N HIS A 459 16.94 7.59 -7.23
CA HIS A 459 16.19 7.13 -6.07
C HIS A 459 15.77 5.65 -6.18
N ILE A 460 16.15 4.95 -7.26
CA ILE A 460 15.88 3.53 -7.41
C ILE A 460 16.83 2.76 -6.50
N THR A 461 16.28 1.86 -5.68
CA THR A 461 17.08 1.00 -4.82
C THR A 461 17.64 -0.17 -5.65
N GLU A 462 18.94 -0.38 -5.55
CA GLU A 462 19.62 -1.50 -6.22
C GLU A 462 18.98 -2.85 -5.82
N GLY A 463 18.68 -3.69 -6.81
CA GLY A 463 18.03 -4.99 -6.61
C GLY A 463 16.49 -4.97 -6.67
N GLN A 464 15.84 -3.82 -6.82
CA GLN A 464 14.39 -3.73 -7.05
C GLN A 464 14.05 -3.68 -8.54
N TYR A 465 12.95 -4.35 -8.91
CA TYR A 465 12.37 -4.21 -10.25
C TYR A 465 11.57 -2.92 -10.37
N ILE A 466 11.39 -2.42 -11.59
CA ILE A 466 10.60 -1.22 -11.87
C ILE A 466 9.45 -1.61 -12.78
N ALA A 467 8.25 -1.25 -12.37
CA ALA A 467 7.06 -1.35 -13.20
C ALA A 467 6.60 0.05 -13.58
N VAL A 468 6.36 0.26 -14.88
CA VAL A 468 6.01 1.58 -15.43
C VAL A 468 4.68 1.48 -16.15
N MET A 469 3.73 2.31 -15.75
CA MET A 469 2.43 2.43 -16.39
C MET A 469 2.37 3.76 -17.16
N CYS A 470 2.31 3.66 -18.48
CA CYS A 470 2.24 4.78 -19.41
C CYS A 470 0.99 4.71 -20.28
N ARG A 471 0.65 5.81 -20.96
CA ARG A 471 -0.42 5.84 -21.96
C ARG A 471 0.15 6.32 -23.28
N LYS A 472 -0.13 5.59 -24.36
CA LYS A 472 0.39 5.86 -25.70
C LYS A 472 -0.72 5.98 -26.73
N HIS A 473 -0.49 6.78 -27.77
CA HIS A 473 -1.39 7.00 -28.89
C HIS A 473 -0.59 7.20 -30.18
N THR A 474 -0.99 6.53 -31.26
CA THR A 474 -0.37 6.69 -32.58
C THR A 474 -1.00 7.89 -33.30
N MET A 475 -0.17 8.89 -33.60
CA MET A 475 -0.57 10.07 -34.36
C MET A 475 -0.35 9.80 -35.84
N THR A 476 -1.38 10.01 -36.65
CA THR A 476 -1.39 9.67 -38.08
C THR A 476 -1.49 10.91 -39.00
N PRO A 477 -0.62 11.93 -38.86
CA PRO A 477 -0.71 13.13 -39.68
C PRO A 477 -0.29 12.86 -41.14
N ASN A 478 -0.75 13.73 -42.04
CA ASN A 478 -0.38 13.66 -43.47
C ASN A 478 1.04 14.18 -43.74
N ASP A 479 1.61 14.97 -42.84
CA ASP A 479 2.96 15.54 -42.93
C ASP A 479 3.55 15.79 -41.53
N THR A 480 4.85 16.14 -41.47
CA THR A 480 5.58 16.33 -40.21
C THR A 480 5.56 17.78 -39.70
N SER A 481 4.94 18.72 -40.42
CA SER A 481 5.07 20.16 -40.18
C SER A 481 4.71 20.56 -38.75
N ASN A 482 3.67 19.95 -38.18
CA ASN A 482 3.23 20.25 -36.81
C ASN A 482 4.27 19.86 -35.76
N LEU A 483 4.86 18.66 -35.90
CA LEU A 483 5.87 18.15 -34.98
C LEU A 483 7.22 18.85 -35.18
N ASP A 484 7.62 19.10 -36.43
CA ASP A 484 8.86 19.80 -36.76
C ASP A 484 8.84 21.25 -36.25
N ASN A 485 7.70 21.94 -36.40
CA ASN A 485 7.51 23.26 -35.81
C ASN A 485 7.55 23.22 -34.28
N PHE A 486 6.97 22.19 -33.67
CA PHE A 486 7.00 22.02 -32.21
C PHE A 486 8.43 21.87 -31.71
N GLU A 487 9.18 20.92 -32.28
CA GLU A 487 10.59 20.66 -31.94
C GLU A 487 11.42 21.93 -32.07
N ARG A 488 11.30 22.65 -33.19
CA ARG A 488 12.04 23.91 -33.42
C ARG A 488 11.78 24.95 -32.32
N VAL A 489 10.52 25.11 -31.91
CA VAL A 489 10.15 26.10 -30.88
C VAL A 489 10.55 25.61 -29.50
N TYR A 490 10.29 24.35 -29.17
CA TYR A 490 10.65 23.74 -27.89
C TYR A 490 12.17 23.77 -27.65
N SER A 491 13.00 23.44 -28.65
CA SER A 491 14.46 23.52 -28.54
C SER A 491 15.00 24.92 -28.26
N ARG A 492 14.24 25.98 -28.59
CA ARG A 492 14.62 27.37 -28.31
C ARG A 492 14.36 27.77 -26.85
N PHE A 493 13.26 27.28 -26.27
CA PHE A 493 12.81 27.69 -24.93
C PHE A 493 13.19 26.71 -23.83
N GLY A 494 13.27 25.41 -24.13
CA GLY A 494 13.59 24.37 -23.16
C GLY A 494 12.46 24.00 -22.19
N ASN A 495 11.26 24.58 -22.35
CA ASN A 495 10.07 24.24 -21.59
C ASN A 495 8.80 24.39 -22.45
N CYS A 496 7.68 23.84 -21.96
CA CYS A 496 6.36 24.04 -22.56
C CYS A 496 5.26 23.96 -21.49
N GLN A 497 4.07 24.48 -21.80
CA GLN A 497 2.88 24.26 -20.98
C GLN A 497 2.10 23.07 -21.51
N LEU A 498 1.50 22.29 -20.60
CA LEU A 498 0.57 21.22 -20.93
C LEU A 498 -0.84 21.58 -20.43
N VAL A 499 -1.83 21.40 -21.29
CA VAL A 499 -3.26 21.70 -21.03
C VAL A 499 -4.17 20.58 -21.54
N ALA A 500 -5.37 20.48 -20.98
CA ALA A 500 -6.43 19.63 -21.52
C ALA A 500 -7.20 20.41 -22.57
N VAL A 501 -7.47 19.81 -23.71
CA VAL A 501 -8.30 20.41 -24.77
C VAL A 501 -9.41 19.46 -25.17
N ALA A 502 -10.58 20.03 -25.50
CA ALA A 502 -11.70 19.24 -26.02
C ALA A 502 -11.47 18.96 -27.51
N ILE A 503 -11.80 17.75 -27.94
CA ILE A 503 -11.82 17.35 -29.35
C ILE A 503 -13.19 16.78 -29.72
N ASP A 504 -13.73 17.17 -30.86
CA ASP A 504 -14.97 16.61 -31.39
C ASP A 504 -14.73 15.29 -32.15
N ASP A 505 -15.81 14.59 -32.53
CA ASP A 505 -15.71 13.34 -33.29
C ASP A 505 -15.21 13.55 -34.74
N GLN A 506 -15.14 14.80 -35.21
CA GLN A 506 -14.54 15.17 -36.49
C GLN A 506 -13.05 15.53 -36.36
N MET A 507 -12.46 15.31 -35.19
CA MET A 507 -11.06 15.60 -34.86
C MET A 507 -10.70 17.10 -34.86
N HIS A 508 -11.67 17.98 -34.64
CA HIS A 508 -11.41 19.40 -34.44
C HIS A 508 -11.19 19.70 -32.96
N VAL A 509 -10.07 20.34 -32.67
CA VAL A 509 -9.76 20.83 -31.32
C VAL A 509 -10.52 22.12 -31.04
N ASN A 510 -11.21 22.18 -29.90
CA ASN A 510 -11.82 23.40 -29.43
C ASN A 510 -10.76 24.37 -28.91
N MET A 511 -10.60 25.50 -29.60
CA MET A 511 -9.60 26.52 -29.29
C MET A 511 -9.99 27.44 -28.12
N ASN A 512 -11.19 27.28 -27.53
CA ASN A 512 -11.56 27.95 -26.28
C ASN A 512 -10.96 27.21 -25.09
N ILE A 513 -9.67 27.44 -24.86
CA ILE A 513 -8.86 26.69 -23.89
C ILE A 513 -8.91 27.35 -22.53
N ASP A 514 -9.22 26.54 -21.54
CA ASP A 514 -9.12 26.91 -20.12
C ASP A 514 -7.71 26.58 -19.61
N PHE A 515 -6.99 27.61 -19.19
CA PHE A 515 -5.63 27.51 -18.67
C PHE A 515 -5.58 27.34 -17.14
N SER A 516 -6.73 27.23 -16.45
CA SER A 516 -6.76 27.12 -14.98
C SER A 516 -5.94 25.94 -14.47
N GLU A 517 -5.96 24.81 -15.17
CA GLU A 517 -5.23 23.59 -14.82
C GLU A 517 -3.91 23.43 -15.60
N ALA A 518 -3.44 24.46 -16.30
CA ALA A 518 -2.19 24.36 -17.04
C ALA A 518 -1.01 24.00 -16.11
N ILE A 519 -0.16 23.07 -16.55
CA ILE A 519 1.07 22.70 -15.85
C ILE A 519 2.29 23.02 -16.71
N GLU A 520 3.41 23.36 -16.08
CA GLU A 520 4.68 23.45 -16.77
C GLU A 520 5.25 22.03 -16.94
N LEU A 521 5.42 21.61 -18.20
CA LEU A 521 6.03 20.33 -18.53
C LEU A 521 7.53 20.56 -18.75
N LYS A 522 8.33 20.07 -17.81
CA LYS A 522 9.79 20.26 -17.79
C LYS A 522 10.52 19.46 -18.87
N LYS A 523 9.94 18.36 -19.35
CA LYS A 523 10.62 17.40 -20.21
C LYS A 523 9.70 16.82 -21.28
N VAL A 524 9.99 17.20 -22.53
CA VAL A 524 9.49 16.56 -23.74
C VAL A 524 10.66 15.93 -24.46
N ILE A 525 10.59 14.63 -24.71
CA ILE A 525 11.62 13.85 -25.39
C ILE A 525 11.13 13.55 -26.80
N ILE A 526 11.87 14.04 -27.79
CA ILE A 526 11.62 13.76 -29.20
C ILE A 526 12.74 12.85 -29.69
N THR A 527 12.39 11.64 -30.11
CA THR A 527 13.37 10.63 -30.53
C THR A 527 12.89 9.89 -31.77
N ASP A 528 13.83 9.26 -32.48
CA ASP A 528 13.51 8.39 -33.59
C ASP A 528 13.34 6.96 -33.07
N ALA A 529 12.35 6.23 -33.58
CA ALA A 529 12.05 4.87 -33.14
C ALA A 529 13.27 3.95 -33.18
N TRP A 530 14.15 4.09 -34.17
CA TRP A 530 15.35 3.27 -34.30
C TRP A 530 16.37 3.41 -33.16
N LYS A 531 16.31 4.51 -32.39
CA LYS A 531 17.18 4.76 -31.23
C LYS A 531 16.62 4.20 -29.93
N VAL A 532 15.35 3.78 -29.90
CA VAL A 532 14.68 3.30 -28.70
C VAL A 532 15.24 1.92 -28.32
N SER A 533 15.61 1.75 -27.05
CA SER A 533 16.20 0.53 -26.51
C SER A 533 15.23 -0.22 -25.60
N ALA A 534 15.36 -1.54 -25.54
CA ALA A 534 14.64 -2.38 -24.59
C ALA A 534 15.05 -2.12 -23.12
N HIS A 535 16.17 -1.44 -22.90
CA HIS A 535 16.69 -1.13 -21.57
C HIS A 535 16.28 0.26 -21.07
N GLU A 536 15.54 1.03 -21.86
CA GLU A 536 15.07 2.36 -21.49
C GLU A 536 13.55 2.34 -21.24
N PRO A 537 13.03 3.18 -20.32
CA PRO A 537 11.59 3.30 -20.07
C PRO A 537 10.77 3.67 -21.33
N THR A 538 11.42 4.26 -22.33
CA THR A 538 10.84 4.63 -23.63
C THR A 538 10.44 3.43 -24.48
N GLY A 539 10.99 2.24 -24.23
CA GLY A 539 10.66 1.01 -24.95
C GLY A 539 9.16 0.66 -24.91
N ASN A 540 8.48 0.98 -23.81
CA ASN A 540 7.05 0.72 -23.62
C ASN A 540 6.14 1.48 -24.62
N ALA A 541 6.68 2.51 -25.27
CA ALA A 541 5.92 3.33 -26.21
C ALA A 541 5.76 2.66 -27.59
N LEU A 542 6.64 1.73 -27.99
CA LEU A 542 6.47 0.98 -29.25
C LEU A 542 5.50 -0.19 -29.07
N GLU A 543 5.02 -0.74 -30.19
CA GLU A 543 4.15 -1.92 -30.26
C GLU A 543 4.80 -3.03 -31.08
N TRP A 544 4.32 -4.25 -30.89
CA TRP A 544 4.82 -5.43 -31.59
C TRP A 544 4.68 -5.36 -33.12
N ASP A 545 3.67 -4.62 -33.60
CA ASP A 545 3.31 -4.44 -35.01
C ASP A 545 3.95 -3.19 -35.65
N ASP A 546 4.67 -2.36 -34.89
CA ASP A 546 5.42 -1.24 -35.47
C ASP A 546 6.48 -1.76 -36.49
N ASP A 547 6.76 -0.94 -37.50
CA ASP A 547 7.84 -1.17 -38.49
C ASP A 547 8.77 0.05 -38.53
N PRO A 548 9.71 0.18 -37.57
CA PRO A 548 10.53 1.38 -37.42
C PRO A 548 11.42 1.68 -38.63
N ILE A 549 11.53 2.96 -39.00
CA ILE A 549 12.46 3.44 -40.02
C ILE A 549 13.88 3.42 -39.46
N ILE A 550 14.70 2.48 -39.94
CA ILE A 550 16.10 2.32 -39.54
C ILE A 550 17.01 2.82 -40.67
N PRO A 551 17.94 3.76 -40.40
CA PRO A 551 18.95 4.18 -41.38
C PRO A 551 19.80 3.00 -41.86
N GLU A 552 20.18 2.97 -43.14
CA GLU A 552 20.97 1.86 -43.71
C GLU A 552 22.27 1.59 -42.94
N SER A 553 22.92 2.66 -42.47
CA SER A 553 24.16 2.59 -41.67
C SER A 553 23.99 1.90 -40.31
N GLU A 554 22.77 1.81 -39.79
CA GLU A 554 22.44 1.28 -38.46
C GLU A 554 21.56 0.02 -38.54
N SER A 555 21.39 -0.54 -39.73
CA SER A 555 20.48 -1.67 -40.01
C SER A 555 20.73 -2.95 -39.22
N ILE A 556 21.90 -3.08 -38.59
CA ILE A 556 22.29 -4.23 -37.75
C ILE A 556 22.44 -3.83 -36.28
N SER A 557 22.91 -2.61 -36.00
CA SER A 557 23.26 -2.11 -34.67
C SER A 557 22.14 -1.37 -33.95
N ALA A 558 21.05 -1.01 -34.65
CA ALA A 558 19.98 -0.21 -34.06
C ALA A 558 19.34 -0.94 -32.86
N PRO A 559 19.27 -0.29 -31.67
CA PRO A 559 18.76 -0.92 -30.45
C PRO A 559 17.29 -1.36 -30.57
N VAL A 560 16.51 -0.71 -31.45
CA VAL A 560 15.10 -1.05 -31.68
C VAL A 560 14.90 -2.48 -32.19
N ILE A 561 15.91 -3.07 -32.85
CA ILE A 561 15.80 -4.41 -33.45
C ILE A 561 15.56 -5.46 -32.36
N GLU A 562 16.30 -5.37 -31.26
CA GLU A 562 16.12 -6.26 -30.10
C GLU A 562 14.76 -6.03 -29.44
N LEU A 563 14.38 -4.76 -29.23
CA LEU A 563 13.09 -4.40 -28.66
C LEU A 563 11.91 -4.97 -29.46
N MET A 564 11.90 -4.78 -30.78
CA MET A 564 10.82 -5.29 -31.65
C MET A 564 10.76 -6.81 -31.64
N LYS A 565 11.90 -7.49 -31.58
CA LYS A 565 11.96 -8.95 -31.44
C LYS A 565 11.28 -9.37 -30.12
N ASN A 566 11.63 -8.74 -29.01
CA ASN A 566 11.06 -9.05 -27.70
C ASN A 566 9.55 -8.81 -27.66
N LEU A 567 9.07 -7.68 -28.19
CA LEU A 567 7.64 -7.35 -28.26
C LEU A 567 6.85 -8.39 -29.06
N ARG A 568 7.39 -8.82 -30.21
CA ARG A 568 6.77 -9.86 -31.05
C ARG A 568 6.77 -11.23 -30.37
N GLU A 569 7.85 -11.62 -29.70
CA GLU A 569 7.89 -12.87 -28.94
C GLU A 569 6.87 -12.89 -27.79
N VAL A 570 6.66 -11.75 -27.12
CA VAL A 570 5.62 -11.61 -26.08
C VAL A 570 4.23 -11.72 -26.70
N HIS A 571 3.98 -11.00 -27.80
CA HIS A 571 2.69 -11.05 -28.51
C HIS A 571 2.35 -12.46 -29.01
N ASP A 572 3.29 -13.15 -29.68
CA ASP A 572 3.10 -14.51 -30.19
C ASP A 572 2.77 -15.52 -29.08
N LYS A 573 3.36 -15.35 -27.89
CA LYS A 573 3.06 -16.19 -26.73
C LYS A 573 1.64 -15.96 -26.22
N ILE A 574 1.12 -14.74 -26.31
CA ILE A 574 -0.25 -14.40 -25.93
C ILE A 574 -1.23 -14.97 -26.96
N GLU A 575 -1.01 -14.77 -28.26
CA GLU A 575 -1.92 -15.27 -29.31
C GLU A 575 -2.03 -16.80 -29.32
N LYS A 576 -0.90 -17.52 -29.20
CA LYS A 576 -0.89 -19.00 -29.15
C LYS A 576 -1.62 -19.61 -27.96
N ARG A 577 -2.01 -18.80 -26.97
CA ARG A 577 -2.80 -19.24 -25.80
C ARG A 577 -4.30 -19.04 -26.00
N ILE A 578 -4.71 -18.18 -26.93
CA ILE A 578 -6.12 -17.89 -27.24
C ILE A 578 -6.73 -18.94 -28.19
N PHE A 579 -5.88 -19.71 -28.88
CA PHE A 579 -6.23 -20.85 -29.75
C PHE A 579 -5.83 -22.18 -29.13
#